data_AF-A0A2H3DU06-F1
#
_entry.id   AF-A0A2H3DU06-F1
#
_cell.length_a   1.000
_cell.length_b   1.000
_cell.length_c   1.000
_cell.angle_alpha   90.00
_cell.angle_beta   90.00
_cell.angle_gamma   90.00
#
_symmetry.space_group_name_H-M   'P 1'
#
loop_
_entity.id
_entity.type
_entity.pdbx_description
1 polymer ?
#
loop_
_entity_poly.entity_id
_entity_poly.type
_entity_poly.pdbx_seq_one_letter_code
_entity_poly.pdbx_strand_id
1 'polypeptide(L)'
;MTTKYGIPIFLEDKSGKLSGSEFIDIHERMRFSYRCTARDATHTAYMIFNAYHRAAVVALDFGPGNSLGTISWGGVTIPMNKYLVRVSNRVRKFVGSDSQEYFWSWRTKDGQEWTCTNAKGYLVAYYSLKVPGEPPYEGSSGCSLTVDEAYGHLAAECLASLMIMRHIAEFNL
;
A
#
# COMPACT_ATOMS: atom_id res chain seq x y z
N MET A 1 13.59 28.97 -1.65
CA MET A 1 12.96 27.67 -1.37
C MET A 1 11.46 27.91 -1.27
N THR A 2 10.69 27.50 -2.28
CA THR A 2 9.23 27.66 -2.26
C THR A 2 8.63 26.39 -1.69
N THR A 3 8.16 26.45 -0.44
CA THR A 3 7.39 25.37 0.17
C THR A 3 6.06 25.28 -0.58
N LYS A 4 5.92 24.29 -1.48
CA LYS A 4 4.60 23.93 -2.01
C LYS A 4 3.87 23.20 -0.89
N TYR A 5 2.94 23.89 -0.24
CA TYR A 5 2.00 23.25 0.67
C TYR A 5 0.96 22.52 -0.18
N GLY A 6 1.29 21.30 -0.57
CA GLY A 6 0.31 20.39 -1.13
C GLY A 6 -0.57 19.79 -0.03
N ILE A 7 -1.84 19.53 -0.31
CA ILE A 7 -2.75 18.75 0.51
C ILE A 7 -2.49 17.27 0.21
N PRO A 8 -1.93 16.49 1.16
CA PRO A 8 -1.66 15.06 0.97
C PRO A 8 -2.91 14.29 0.52
N ILE A 9 -2.73 13.21 -0.23
CA ILE A 9 -3.80 12.28 -0.58
C ILE A 9 -4.02 11.38 0.63
N PHE A 10 -5.14 11.58 1.33
CA PHE A 10 -5.48 10.84 2.54
C PHE A 10 -6.48 9.75 2.19
N LEU A 11 -5.99 8.54 1.90
CA LEU A 11 -6.83 7.41 1.51
C LEU A 11 -7.30 6.66 2.76
N GLU A 12 -8.56 6.89 3.13
CA GLU A 12 -9.24 6.18 4.22
C GLU A 12 -9.39 4.69 3.87
N ASP A 13 -8.82 3.79 4.69
CA ASP A 13 -9.04 2.35 4.57
C ASP A 13 -10.39 2.00 5.22
N LYS A 14 -11.39 1.63 4.41
CA LYS A 14 -12.75 1.40 4.92
C LYS A 14 -12.88 0.16 5.80
N SER A 15 -12.04 -0.87 5.59
CA SER A 15 -12.16 -2.16 6.29
C SER A 15 -11.00 -2.49 7.22
N GLY A 16 -9.80 -1.99 6.93
CA GLY A 16 -8.57 -2.34 7.63
C GLY A 16 -8.08 -3.76 7.33
N LYS A 17 -8.74 -4.52 6.45
CA LYS A 17 -8.50 -5.96 6.25
C LYS A 17 -7.60 -6.25 5.04
N LEU A 18 -6.75 -7.26 5.19
CA LEU A 18 -5.97 -7.85 4.10
C LEU A 18 -6.81 -8.67 3.10
N SER A 19 -8.06 -9.00 3.43
CA SER A 19 -8.96 -9.75 2.55
C SER A 19 -9.67 -8.89 1.51
N GLY A 20 -9.53 -7.56 1.58
CA GLY A 20 -10.18 -6.62 0.68
C GLY A 20 -10.61 -5.34 1.41
N SER A 21 -10.49 -4.20 0.73
CA SER A 21 -10.93 -2.91 1.24
C SER A 21 -11.18 -1.89 0.12
N GLU A 22 -11.77 -0.77 0.48
CA GLU A 22 -11.77 0.44 -0.33
C GLU A 22 -10.89 1.49 0.34
N PHE A 23 -10.24 2.29 -0.50
CA PHE A 23 -9.33 3.37 -0.12
C PHE A 23 -9.82 4.64 -0.76
N ILE A 24 -10.36 5.57 0.02
CA ILE A 24 -11.06 6.75 -0.49
C ILE A 24 -10.40 8.01 0.03
N ASP A 25 -9.97 8.90 -0.88
CA ASP A 25 -9.45 10.22 -0.50
C ASP A 25 -10.56 11.05 0.16
N ILE A 26 -10.26 11.75 1.25
CA ILE A 26 -11.24 12.60 1.96
C ILE A 26 -11.78 13.75 1.10
N HIS A 27 -11.01 14.17 0.08
CA HIS A 27 -11.43 15.17 -0.90
C HIS A 27 -11.93 14.52 -2.19
N GLU A 28 -12.17 13.22 -2.18
CA GLU A 28 -12.66 12.40 -3.30
C GLU A 28 -11.81 12.52 -4.59
N ARG A 29 -10.55 12.94 -4.46
CA ARG A 29 -9.64 13.09 -5.62
C ARG A 29 -9.17 11.75 -6.16
N MET A 30 -9.21 10.71 -5.33
CA MET A 30 -8.68 9.39 -5.64
C MET A 30 -9.44 8.31 -4.87
N ARG A 31 -9.75 7.22 -5.56
CA ARG A 31 -10.37 6.03 -4.95
C ARG A 31 -9.76 4.77 -5.53
N PHE A 32 -9.34 3.87 -4.65
CA PHE A 32 -8.95 2.52 -5.00
C PHE A 32 -9.87 1.49 -4.36
N SER A 33 -10.04 0.35 -5.01
CA SER A 33 -10.58 -0.85 -4.39
C SER A 33 -9.58 -1.98 -4.49
N TYR A 34 -9.31 -2.62 -3.35
CA TYR A 34 -8.47 -3.80 -3.23
C TYR A 34 -9.38 -5.00 -3.02
N ARG A 35 -9.43 -5.93 -3.98
CA ARG A 35 -10.43 -7.01 -4.00
C ARG A 35 -9.76 -8.35 -4.23
N CYS A 36 -10.15 -9.36 -3.46
CA CYS A 36 -9.84 -10.75 -3.78
C CYS A 36 -10.63 -11.15 -5.03
N THR A 37 -9.94 -11.54 -6.10
CA THR A 37 -10.56 -11.90 -7.39
C THR A 37 -10.42 -13.38 -7.72
N ALA A 38 -9.46 -14.07 -7.12
CA ALA A 38 -9.35 -15.52 -7.18
C ALA A 38 -8.78 -16.05 -5.86
N ARG A 39 -9.24 -17.23 -5.43
CA ARG A 39 -8.72 -17.92 -4.25
C ARG A 39 -8.95 -19.42 -4.40
N ASP A 40 -7.87 -20.17 -4.39
CA ASP A 40 -7.90 -21.64 -4.34
C ASP A 40 -6.72 -22.17 -3.51
N ALA A 41 -6.51 -23.50 -3.55
CA ALA A 41 -5.45 -24.17 -2.80
C ALA A 41 -4.03 -23.81 -3.28
N THR A 42 -3.89 -23.30 -4.51
CA THR A 42 -2.61 -23.00 -5.15
C THR A 42 -2.24 -21.54 -5.04
N HIS A 43 -3.22 -20.63 -5.06
CA HIS A 43 -2.93 -19.20 -5.00
C HIS A 43 -4.11 -18.35 -4.50
N THR A 44 -3.81 -17.10 -4.13
CA THR A 44 -4.83 -16.07 -3.86
C THR A 44 -4.46 -14.79 -4.59
N ALA A 45 -5.31 -14.39 -5.53
CA ALA A 45 -5.13 -13.19 -6.32
C ALA A 45 -5.99 -12.03 -5.79
N TYR A 46 -5.36 -10.89 -5.63
CA TYR A 46 -5.99 -9.61 -5.33
C TYR A 46 -5.72 -8.61 -6.44
N MET A 47 -6.72 -7.82 -6.78
CA MET A 47 -6.59 -6.75 -7.76
C MET A 47 -6.87 -5.40 -7.12
N ILE A 48 -6.07 -4.40 -7.50
CA ILE A 48 -6.28 -3.00 -7.17
C ILE A 48 -6.91 -2.33 -8.40
N PHE A 49 -8.10 -1.78 -8.23
CA PHE A 49 -8.78 -0.97 -9.24
C PHE A 49 -8.76 0.48 -8.82
N ASN A 50 -8.55 1.38 -9.77
CA ASN A 50 -8.82 2.80 -9.60
C ASN A 50 -10.25 3.09 -10.07
N ALA A 51 -11.03 3.85 -9.32
CA ALA A 51 -12.43 4.16 -9.65
C ALA A 51 -12.63 4.75 -11.07
N TYR A 52 -11.61 5.43 -11.62
CA TYR A 52 -11.69 6.03 -12.95
C TYR A 52 -11.25 5.07 -14.08
N HIS A 53 -10.75 3.88 -13.76
CA HIS A 53 -10.29 2.88 -14.73
C HIS A 53 -11.13 1.61 -14.66
N ARG A 54 -11.56 1.10 -15.83
CA ARG A 54 -12.32 -0.15 -15.91
C ARG A 54 -11.46 -1.39 -15.66
N ALA A 55 -10.15 -1.28 -15.84
CA ALA A 55 -9.18 -2.36 -15.63
C ALA A 55 -8.47 -2.22 -14.29
N ALA A 56 -8.01 -3.35 -13.74
CA ALA A 56 -7.11 -3.35 -12.59
C ALA A 56 -5.81 -2.62 -12.94
N VAL A 57 -5.32 -1.78 -12.04
CA VAL A 57 -4.04 -1.07 -12.20
C VAL A 57 -2.87 -1.91 -11.67
N VAL A 58 -3.13 -2.77 -10.69
CA VAL A 58 -2.15 -3.72 -10.14
C VAL A 58 -2.84 -5.04 -9.82
N ALA A 59 -2.16 -6.17 -10.07
CA ALA A 59 -2.54 -7.48 -9.57
C ALA A 59 -1.47 -8.01 -8.60
N LEU A 60 -1.88 -8.51 -7.45
CA LEU A 60 -1.06 -9.21 -6.46
C LEU A 60 -1.49 -10.67 -6.45
N ASP A 61 -0.58 -11.56 -6.80
CA ASP A 61 -0.83 -12.99 -6.79
C ASP A 61 0.03 -13.64 -5.72
N PHE A 62 -0.59 -14.07 -4.62
CA PHE A 62 0.09 -14.73 -3.51
C PHE A 62 0.09 -16.23 -3.72
N GLY A 63 1.22 -16.88 -3.43
CA GLY A 63 1.38 -18.32 -3.59
C GLY A 63 0.67 -19.14 -2.51
N PRO A 64 0.82 -20.46 -2.55
CA PRO A 64 0.17 -21.37 -1.61
C PRO A 64 0.65 -21.11 -0.18
N GLY A 65 -0.22 -21.35 0.80
CA GLY A 65 0.12 -21.16 2.22
C GLY A 65 0.48 -19.71 2.58
N ASN A 66 -0.10 -18.73 1.90
CA ASN A 66 0.19 -17.29 2.05
C ASN A 66 1.63 -16.89 1.67
N SER A 67 2.35 -17.72 0.92
CA SER A 67 3.69 -17.37 0.44
C SER A 67 3.66 -16.17 -0.52
N LEU A 68 4.79 -15.48 -0.64
CA LEU A 68 4.95 -14.43 -1.64
C LEU A 68 4.91 -15.04 -3.04
N GLY A 69 4.14 -14.43 -3.94
CA GLY A 69 4.13 -14.78 -5.36
C GLY A 69 4.61 -13.62 -6.21
N THR A 70 3.72 -13.06 -7.05
CA THR A 70 4.07 -12.05 -8.04
C THR A 70 3.21 -10.80 -7.93
N ILE A 71 3.78 -9.66 -8.31
CA ILE A 71 3.06 -8.41 -8.55
C ILE A 71 3.08 -8.13 -10.06
N SER A 72 1.97 -7.65 -10.60
CA SER A 72 1.83 -7.30 -12.01
C SER A 72 1.22 -5.91 -12.20
N TRP A 73 1.79 -5.11 -13.08
CA TRP A 73 1.24 -3.83 -13.55
C TRP A 73 1.68 -3.58 -15.00
N GLY A 74 0.83 -2.98 -15.82
CA GLY A 74 1.17 -2.62 -17.21
C GLY A 74 1.66 -3.78 -18.09
N GLY A 75 1.23 -5.02 -17.80
CA GLY A 75 1.67 -6.23 -18.51
C GLY A 75 3.04 -6.78 -18.07
N VAL A 76 3.71 -6.14 -17.12
CA VAL A 76 4.95 -6.62 -16.51
C VAL A 76 4.62 -7.36 -15.22
N THR A 77 5.21 -8.54 -15.04
CA THR A 77 5.05 -9.37 -13.84
C THR A 77 6.40 -9.62 -13.19
N ILE A 78 6.49 -9.35 -11.88
CA ILE A 78 7.73 -9.43 -11.10
C ILE A 78 7.48 -10.25 -9.84
N PRO A 79 8.37 -11.17 -9.46
CA PRO A 79 8.31 -11.82 -8.14
C PRO A 79 8.34 -10.79 -7.01
N MET A 80 7.43 -10.89 -6.04
CA MET A 80 7.31 -9.91 -4.95
C MET A 80 8.59 -9.78 -4.13
N ASN A 81 9.38 -10.86 -4.00
CA ASN A 81 10.67 -10.83 -3.31
C ASN A 81 11.78 -10.07 -4.08
N LYS A 82 11.64 -9.93 -5.41
CA LYS A 82 12.51 -9.11 -6.26
C LYS A 82 12.02 -7.66 -6.33
N TYR A 83 10.71 -7.45 -6.25
CA TYR A 83 10.11 -6.12 -6.21
C TYR A 83 10.34 -5.43 -4.86
N LEU A 84 10.06 -6.10 -3.74
CA LEU A 84 10.25 -5.63 -2.37
C LEU A 84 11.45 -6.31 -1.71
N VAL A 85 12.63 -5.78 -2.00
CA VAL A 85 13.92 -6.29 -1.53
C VAL A 85 14.11 -5.99 -0.05
N ARG A 86 14.44 -7.01 0.74
CA ARG A 86 14.75 -6.84 2.16
C ARG A 86 16.07 -6.07 2.33
N VAL A 87 16.02 -4.96 3.05
CA VAL A 87 17.19 -4.16 3.43
C VAL A 87 17.60 -4.48 4.87
N SER A 88 16.62 -4.62 5.77
CA SER A 88 16.81 -5.05 7.15
C SER A 88 15.56 -5.82 7.63
N ASN A 89 15.52 -6.24 8.90
CA ASN A 89 14.36 -6.95 9.45
C ASN A 89 13.07 -6.11 9.43
N ARG A 90 13.18 -4.78 9.45
CA ARG A 90 12.04 -3.86 9.51
C ARG A 90 11.93 -2.96 8.30
N VAL A 91 12.82 -3.13 7.32
CA VAL A 91 12.92 -2.25 6.16
C VAL A 91 12.98 -3.06 4.88
N ARG A 92 12.09 -2.76 3.94
CA ARG A 92 12.14 -3.27 2.57
C ARG A 92 12.12 -2.11 1.57
N LYS A 93 12.81 -2.31 0.45
CA LYS A 93 12.98 -1.35 -0.63
C LYS A 93 12.22 -1.80 -1.88
N PHE A 94 11.62 -0.86 -2.60
CA PHE A 94 11.16 -1.07 -3.97
C PHE A 94 11.62 0.07 -4.88
N VAL A 95 11.55 -0.16 -6.19
CA VAL A 95 11.78 0.87 -7.22
C VAL A 95 10.43 1.24 -7.82
N GLY A 96 10.09 2.53 -7.79
CA GLY A 96 8.84 3.03 -8.35
C GLY A 96 8.87 3.15 -9.87
N SER A 97 7.72 3.42 -10.48
CA SER A 97 7.62 3.66 -11.93
C SER A 97 8.43 4.86 -12.42
N ASP A 98 8.73 5.81 -11.53
CA ASP A 98 9.61 6.95 -11.78
C ASP A 98 11.11 6.61 -11.67
N SER A 99 11.43 5.32 -11.55
CA SER A 99 12.79 4.79 -11.43
C SER A 99 13.54 5.21 -10.15
N GLN A 100 12.84 5.73 -9.14
CA GLN A 100 13.44 6.09 -7.85
C GLN A 100 13.28 4.97 -6.82
N GLU A 101 14.15 4.98 -5.81
CA GLU A 101 14.10 4.02 -4.70
C GLU A 101 13.25 4.53 -3.53
N TYR A 102 12.44 3.62 -3.00
CA TYR A 102 11.52 3.86 -1.89
C TYR A 102 11.66 2.80 -0.81
N PHE A 103 11.48 3.19 0.44
CA PHE A 103 11.78 2.39 1.62
C PHE A 103 10.61 2.37 2.58
N TRP A 104 9.97 1.21 2.75
CA TRP A 104 8.99 0.98 3.79
C TRP A 104 9.69 0.55 5.08
N SER A 105 9.37 1.23 6.18
CA SER A 105 9.89 0.95 7.53
C SER A 105 8.75 0.68 8.51
N TRP A 106 8.90 -0.35 9.34
CA TRP A 106 7.90 -0.74 10.35
C TRP A 106 8.03 0.08 11.64
N ARG A 107 6.95 0.76 12.04
CA ARG A 107 6.77 1.46 13.33
C ARG A 107 7.95 2.33 13.75
N THR A 108 8.45 3.14 12.81
CA THR A 108 9.54 4.10 13.08
C THR A 108 9.05 5.43 13.63
N LYS A 109 7.74 5.72 13.52
CA LYS A 109 7.10 6.93 14.03
C LYS A 109 5.85 6.56 14.82
N ASP A 110 5.55 7.33 15.85
CA ASP A 110 4.36 7.09 16.66
C ASP A 110 3.08 7.28 15.82
N GLY A 111 2.08 6.43 16.08
CA GLY A 111 0.82 6.39 15.32
C GLY A 111 0.94 5.90 13.87
N GLN A 112 2.15 5.64 13.35
CA GLN A 112 2.38 5.13 11.99
C GLN A 112 2.87 3.69 12.04
N GLU A 113 2.05 2.77 11.53
CA GLU A 113 2.45 1.37 11.44
C GLU A 113 3.51 1.17 10.36
N TRP A 114 3.36 1.83 9.21
CA TRP A 114 4.33 1.83 8.13
C TRP A 114 4.67 3.24 7.71
N THR A 115 5.95 3.52 7.48
CA THR A 115 6.43 4.79 6.91
C THR A 115 7.22 4.51 5.64
N CYS A 116 6.87 5.18 4.54
CA CYS A 116 7.57 5.15 3.26
C CYS A 116 8.38 6.43 3.06
N THR A 117 9.66 6.27 2.72
CA THR A 117 10.54 7.40 2.38
C THR A 117 11.26 7.14 1.06
N ASN A 118 11.71 8.20 0.39
CA ASN A 118 12.65 8.05 -0.74
C ASN A 118 14.09 7.89 -0.23
N ALA A 119 15.05 7.69 -1.14
CA ALA A 119 16.47 7.55 -0.82
C ALA A 119 17.09 8.73 -0.04
N LYS A 120 16.48 9.93 -0.09
CA LYS A 120 16.93 11.11 0.65
C LYS A 120 16.26 11.24 2.03
N GLY A 121 15.41 10.29 2.42
CA GLY A 121 14.67 10.30 3.67
C GLY A 121 13.44 11.21 3.67
N TYR A 122 13.04 11.78 2.52
CA TYR A 122 11.80 12.54 2.44
C TYR A 122 10.60 11.60 2.55
N LEU A 123 9.57 12.05 3.28
CA LEU A 123 8.33 11.31 3.43
C LEU A 123 7.62 11.19 2.08
N VAL A 124 7.20 9.98 1.75
CA VAL A 124 6.48 9.66 0.50
C VAL A 124 5.06 9.22 0.82
N ALA A 125 4.93 8.29 1.78
CA ALA A 125 3.65 7.82 2.27
C ALA A 125 3.77 7.28 3.69
N TYR A 126 2.64 7.09 4.38
CA TYR A 126 2.60 6.32 5.62
C TYR A 126 1.22 5.68 5.80
N TYR A 127 1.17 4.58 6.56
CA TYR A 127 -0.06 3.93 6.97
C TYR A 127 -0.26 4.12 8.46
N SER A 128 -1.37 4.75 8.85
CA SER A 128 -1.74 4.99 10.23
C SER A 128 -2.82 4.02 10.68
N LEU A 129 -2.72 3.57 11.92
CA LEU A 129 -3.78 2.80 12.58
C LEU A 129 -4.76 3.76 13.25
N LYS A 130 -5.98 3.26 13.46
CA LYS A 130 -6.94 3.90 14.35
C LYS A 130 -6.33 4.14 15.73
N VAL A 131 -6.62 5.29 16.36
CA VAL A 131 -6.06 5.62 17.67
C VAL A 131 -6.65 4.66 18.73
N PRO A 132 -5.82 4.10 19.61
CA PRO A 132 -6.30 3.26 20.70
C PRO A 132 -7.31 4.01 21.59
N GLY A 133 -8.43 3.36 21.88
CA GLY A 133 -9.48 3.92 22.75
C GLY A 133 -10.61 4.66 22.02
N GLU A 134 -10.47 4.93 20.72
CA GLU A 134 -11.55 5.53 19.94
C GLU A 134 -12.70 4.55 19.67
N PRO A 135 -13.96 5.01 19.62
CA PRO A 135 -15.11 4.17 19.32
C PRO A 135 -15.05 3.63 17.88
N PRO A 136 -15.73 2.51 17.56
CA PRO A 136 -15.91 2.08 16.18
C PRO A 136 -16.49 3.21 15.32
N TYR A 137 -15.92 3.41 14.13
CA TYR A 137 -16.43 4.38 13.18
C TYR A 137 -17.36 3.67 12.20
N GLU A 138 -18.54 4.20 11.98
CA GLU A 138 -19.49 3.61 11.04
C GLU A 138 -18.91 3.65 9.62
N GLY A 139 -18.79 2.48 9.00
CA GLY A 139 -18.24 2.35 7.65
C GLY A 139 -16.75 2.65 7.51
N SER A 140 -15.98 2.73 8.60
CA SER A 140 -14.54 3.03 8.56
C SER A 140 -13.74 2.14 9.50
N SER A 141 -12.52 1.79 9.11
CA SER A 141 -11.58 1.13 10.02
C SER A 141 -10.87 2.09 10.97
N GLY A 142 -10.92 3.40 10.67
CA GLY A 142 -10.06 4.42 11.29
C GLY A 142 -8.60 4.36 10.86
N CYS A 143 -8.23 3.42 9.99
CA CYS A 143 -6.90 3.35 9.40
C CYS A 143 -6.84 4.15 8.09
N SER A 144 -5.66 4.59 7.69
CA SER A 144 -5.48 5.34 6.45
C SER A 144 -4.10 5.15 5.84
N LEU A 145 -4.03 5.17 4.50
CA LEU A 145 -2.80 5.37 3.76
C LEU A 145 -2.74 6.85 3.33
N THR A 146 -1.78 7.59 3.87
CA THR A 146 -1.52 8.96 3.44
C THR A 146 -0.35 8.99 2.47
N VAL A 147 -0.50 9.63 1.32
CA VAL A 147 0.55 9.84 0.32
C VAL A 147 0.79 11.34 0.20
N ASP A 148 2.05 11.76 0.30
CA ASP A 148 2.42 13.16 0.11
C ASP A 148 2.08 13.60 -1.33
N GLU A 149 1.56 14.82 -1.49
CA GLU A 149 1.04 15.28 -2.78
C GLU A 149 2.09 15.22 -3.89
N ALA A 150 3.37 15.47 -3.58
CA ALA A 150 4.45 15.38 -4.56
C ALA A 150 4.62 13.97 -5.16
N TYR A 151 4.11 12.96 -4.46
CA TYR A 151 4.19 11.55 -4.84
C TYR A 151 2.82 10.94 -5.16
N GLY A 152 1.78 11.76 -5.39
CA GLY A 152 0.43 11.27 -5.69
C GLY A 152 0.36 10.35 -6.91
N HIS A 153 1.28 10.52 -7.87
CA HIS A 153 1.43 9.65 -9.04
C HIS A 153 1.82 8.20 -8.67
N LEU A 154 2.42 7.97 -7.50
CA LEU A 154 2.82 6.66 -6.97
C LEU A 154 1.76 6.04 -6.06
N ALA A 155 0.57 6.65 -5.90
CA ALA A 155 -0.39 6.20 -4.89
C ALA A 155 -0.82 4.73 -5.04
N ALA A 156 -0.99 4.26 -6.29
CA ALA A 156 -1.32 2.85 -6.56
C ALA A 156 -0.16 1.91 -6.19
N GLU A 157 1.09 2.31 -6.46
CA GLU A 157 2.30 1.56 -6.11
C GLU A 157 2.55 1.57 -4.60
N CYS A 158 2.27 2.69 -3.93
CA CYS A 158 2.30 2.81 -2.47
C CYS A 158 1.27 1.87 -1.84
N LEU A 159 0.04 1.82 -2.36
CA LEU A 159 -0.98 0.88 -1.89
C LEU A 159 -0.55 -0.57 -2.13
N ALA A 160 -0.12 -0.92 -3.35
CA ALA A 160 0.30 -2.28 -3.69
C ALA A 160 1.47 -2.77 -2.82
N SER A 161 2.52 -1.96 -2.70
CA SER A 161 3.68 -2.28 -1.87
C SER A 161 3.31 -2.35 -0.39
N LEU A 162 2.46 -1.44 0.11
CA LEU A 162 1.93 -1.50 1.48
C LEU A 162 1.16 -2.81 1.73
N MET A 163 0.28 -3.24 0.81
CA MET A 163 -0.48 -4.48 1.00
C MET A 163 0.44 -5.70 1.06
N ILE A 164 1.51 -5.74 0.25
CA ILE A 164 2.53 -6.78 0.36
C ILE A 164 3.27 -6.70 1.71
N MET A 165 3.67 -5.51 2.17
CA MET A 165 4.33 -5.32 3.47
C MET A 165 3.45 -5.80 4.64
N ARG A 166 2.17 -5.44 4.63
CA ARG A 166 1.19 -5.88 5.64
C ARG A 166 0.99 -7.40 5.60
N HIS A 167 0.92 -8.00 4.42
CA HIS A 167 0.84 -9.46 4.24
C HIS A 167 2.09 -10.16 4.80
N ILE A 168 3.28 -9.64 4.51
CA ILE A 168 4.54 -10.15 5.06
C ILE A 168 4.52 -10.13 6.59
N ALA A 169 4.02 -9.04 7.20
CA ALA A 169 3.94 -8.92 8.66
C ALA A 169 2.92 -9.89 9.28
N GLU A 170 1.75 -10.05 8.66
CA GLU A 170 0.70 -10.98 9.14
C GLU A 170 1.18 -12.44 9.16
N PHE A 171 1.92 -12.85 8.12
CA PHE A 171 2.34 -14.24 7.92
C PHE A 171 3.82 -14.53 8.25
N ASN A 172 4.54 -13.56 8.80
CA ASN A 172 5.95 -13.67 9.20
C ASN A 172 6.92 -14.13 8.08
N LEU A 173 6.95 -13.40 6.96
CA LEU A 173 7.71 -13.72 5.74
C LEU A 173 9.03 -12.92 5.51
#